data_AF-A0A016SWR9-F1
#
_entry.id   AF-A0A016SWR9-F1
#
_cell.length_a   1.000
_cell.length_b   1.000
_cell.length_c   1.000
_cell.angle_alpha   90.00
_cell.angle_beta   90.00
_cell.angle_gamma   90.00
#
_symmetry.space_group_name_H-M   'P 1'
#
loop_
_entity.id
_entity.type
_entity.pdbx_description
1 polymer ?
#
loop_
_entity_poly.entity_id
_entity_poly.type
_entity_poly.pdbx_seq_one_letter_code
_entity_poly.pdbx_strand_id
1 'polypeptide(L)'
;MSTKTITFRQAFSGWVFKHAREEQIGDYNVNFYLVEGMKLVSRKRREHLTADDIKKNKSFMQSLASGAAVGDEDFKSLQHRKSLAPPGRMPTTWEEYVGAAPGAAPPLGRAQILKQNEKQFTALIGMSEDFPMGVEVLLDILEIVAPFKHLEKLRRFCEARLPPGFPVRVEIPLLPTISAKVTFQKLQFVSNLSDKLFYVPTSYREDPTRFPDL
;
A
#
# COMPACT_ATOMS: atom_id res chain seq x y z
N MET A 1 -6.99 -8.79 -10.75
CA MET A 1 -6.08 -7.94 -11.55
C MET A 1 -4.85 -8.78 -11.86
N SER A 2 -4.64 -9.08 -13.13
CA SER A 2 -3.58 -9.96 -13.62
C SER A 2 -2.21 -9.28 -13.49
N THR A 3 -1.24 -9.93 -12.84
CA THR A 3 0.18 -9.52 -12.77
C THR A 3 0.99 -9.94 -14.01
N LYS A 4 0.34 -10.45 -15.07
CA LYS A 4 0.96 -11.07 -16.27
C LYS A 4 1.87 -10.15 -17.12
N THR A 5 2.11 -8.91 -16.70
CA THR A 5 2.96 -7.93 -17.42
C THR A 5 3.99 -7.24 -16.51
N ILE A 6 4.39 -7.85 -15.38
CA ILE A 6 5.51 -7.32 -14.59
C ILE A 6 6.82 -7.81 -15.20
N THR A 7 7.71 -6.88 -15.52
CA THR A 7 9.04 -7.17 -16.08
C THR A 7 10.13 -6.52 -15.24
N PHE A 8 11.28 -7.19 -15.16
CA PHE A 8 12.44 -6.72 -14.41
C PHE A 8 13.55 -6.35 -15.39
N ARG A 9 14.15 -5.17 -15.20
CA ARG A 9 15.27 -4.68 -16.02
C ARG A 9 16.39 -4.19 -15.11
N GLN A 10 17.64 -4.57 -15.39
CA GLN A 10 18.79 -4.08 -14.64
C GLN A 10 18.79 -2.54 -14.58
N ALA A 11 18.93 -1.99 -13.37
CA ALA A 11 19.13 -0.56 -13.16
C ALA A 11 20.62 -0.22 -13.37
N PHE A 12 20.89 0.94 -13.96
CA PHE A 12 22.24 1.42 -14.22
C PHE A 12 22.46 2.79 -13.59
N SER A 13 23.70 3.07 -13.20
CA SER A 13 24.18 4.34 -12.65
C SER A 13 25.35 4.87 -13.47
N GLY A 14 25.65 6.16 -13.34
CA GLY A 14 26.74 6.84 -14.06
C GLY A 14 26.28 7.65 -15.28
N TRP A 15 26.76 8.89 -15.39
CA TRP A 15 26.40 9.82 -16.46
C TRP A 15 27.28 9.66 -17.70
N VAL A 16 28.59 9.42 -17.52
CA VAL A 16 29.57 9.25 -18.60
C VAL A 16 29.81 7.76 -18.92
N PHE A 17 29.93 6.93 -17.89
CA PHE A 17 30.07 5.48 -18.03
C PHE A 17 28.96 4.80 -17.25
N LYS A 18 28.07 4.10 -17.96
CA LYS A 18 26.99 3.34 -17.35
C LYS A 18 27.54 2.04 -16.76
N HIS A 19 27.26 1.81 -15.49
CA HIS A 19 27.55 0.55 -14.80
C HIS A 19 26.27 0.05 -14.13
N ALA A 20 26.20 -1.25 -13.85
CA ALA A 20 25.10 -1.82 -13.09
C ALA A 20 24.99 -1.09 -11.75
N ARG A 21 23.77 -0.71 -11.36
CA ARG A 21 23.55 -0.06 -10.08
C ARG A 21 23.65 -1.12 -8.99
N GLU A 22 24.64 -0.93 -8.14
CA GLU A 22 24.93 -1.77 -6.99
C GLU A 22 25.05 -0.86 -5.75
N GLU A 23 24.53 -1.31 -4.61
CA GLU A 23 24.72 -0.65 -3.32
C GLU A 23 24.89 -1.73 -2.24
N GLN A 24 25.58 -1.38 -1.14
CA GLN A 24 25.60 -2.20 0.05
C GLN A 24 24.43 -1.79 0.97
N ILE A 25 23.58 -2.75 1.36
CA ILE A 25 22.49 -2.51 2.31
C ILE A 25 22.71 -3.41 3.53
N GLY A 26 23.09 -2.79 4.65
CA GLY A 26 23.56 -3.55 5.80
C GLY A 26 24.80 -4.34 5.43
N ASP A 27 24.73 -5.65 5.61
CA ASP A 27 25.85 -6.57 5.34
C ASP A 27 25.79 -7.22 3.93
N TYR A 28 24.85 -6.80 3.08
CA TYR A 28 24.55 -7.48 1.82
C TYR A 28 24.88 -6.62 0.59
N ASN A 29 25.51 -7.24 -0.42
CA ASN A 29 25.69 -6.63 -1.73
C ASN A 29 24.38 -6.73 -2.51
N VAL A 30 23.90 -5.60 -3.05
CA VAL A 30 22.57 -5.52 -3.66
C VAL A 30 22.65 -5.03 -5.10
N ASN A 31 22.15 -5.85 -6.02
CA ASN A 31 21.93 -5.51 -7.43
C ASN A 31 20.54 -4.89 -7.61
N PHE A 32 20.45 -3.76 -8.30
CA PHE A 32 19.18 -3.09 -8.50
C PHE A 32 18.53 -3.37 -9.85
N TYR A 33 17.21 -3.53 -9.82
CA TYR A 33 16.36 -3.72 -10.98
C TYR A 33 15.18 -2.76 -10.95
N LEU A 34 14.82 -2.23 -12.10
CA LEU A 34 13.58 -1.54 -12.35
C LEU A 34 12.47 -2.57 -12.54
N VAL A 35 11.34 -2.32 -11.88
CA VAL A 35 10.14 -3.14 -11.99
C VAL A 35 9.09 -2.39 -12.80
N GLU A 36 8.86 -2.84 -14.01
CA GLU A 36 7.95 -2.21 -14.97
C GLU A 36 6.59 -2.92 -14.98
N GLY A 37 5.57 -2.24 -15.52
CA GLY A 37 4.22 -2.79 -15.64
C GLY A 37 3.37 -2.71 -14.36
N MET A 38 3.85 -2.04 -13.31
CA MET A 38 3.06 -1.80 -12.10
C MET A 38 2.06 -0.66 -12.29
N LYS A 39 0.88 -0.79 -11.66
CA LYS A 39 -0.22 0.19 -11.73
C LYS A 39 -0.79 0.47 -10.35
N LEU A 40 -0.79 1.74 -9.96
CA LEU A 40 -1.45 2.22 -8.76
C LEU A 40 -2.90 2.57 -9.12
N VAL A 41 -3.86 1.87 -8.52
CA VAL A 41 -5.29 2.14 -8.67
C VAL A 41 -5.79 2.83 -7.41
N SER A 42 -6.05 4.13 -7.50
CA SER A 42 -6.65 4.91 -6.41
C SER A 42 -8.16 5.01 -6.63
N ARG A 43 -8.94 4.56 -5.64
CA ARG A 43 -10.41 4.64 -5.62
C ARG A 43 -10.81 5.54 -4.46
N LYS A 44 -11.52 6.62 -4.75
CA LYS A 44 -11.97 7.59 -3.73
C LYS A 44 -13.48 7.79 -3.85
N ARG A 45 -14.21 7.54 -2.76
CA ARG A 45 -15.63 7.90 -2.61
C ARG A 45 -15.73 9.40 -2.33
N ARG A 46 -16.77 10.06 -2.87
CA ARG A 46 -16.90 11.52 -2.88
C ARG A 46 -18.30 12.03 -2.57
N GLU A 47 -19.28 11.14 -2.45
CA GLU A 47 -20.67 11.48 -2.16
C GLU A 47 -20.86 12.19 -0.82
N HIS A 48 -19.89 12.10 0.09
CA HIS A 48 -19.89 12.76 1.39
C HIS A 48 -19.16 14.11 1.39
N LEU A 49 -18.66 14.58 0.23
CA LEU A 49 -17.86 15.79 0.12
C LEU A 49 -18.63 16.88 -0.65
N THR A 50 -18.50 18.14 -0.20
CA THR A 50 -18.93 19.30 -0.99
C THR A 50 -18.00 19.55 -2.18
N ALA A 51 -18.42 20.42 -3.12
CA ALA A 51 -17.54 20.88 -4.20
C ALA A 51 -16.28 21.57 -3.66
N ASP A 52 -16.42 22.37 -2.58
CA ASP A 52 -15.31 23.04 -1.92
C ASP A 52 -14.35 22.05 -1.25
N ASP A 53 -14.88 21.00 -0.60
CA ASP A 53 -14.07 19.93 -0.03
C ASP A 53 -13.24 19.21 -1.10
N ILE A 54 -13.86 18.92 -2.25
CA ILE A 54 -13.17 18.28 -3.37
C ILE A 54 -12.05 19.18 -3.88
N LYS A 55 -12.28 20.50 -3.97
CA LYS A 55 -11.29 21.49 -4.40
C LYS A 55 -10.13 21.58 -3.41
N LYS A 56 -10.42 21.71 -2.10
CA LYS A 56 -9.41 21.76 -1.03
C LYS A 56 -8.58 20.46 -0.95
N ASN A 57 -9.23 19.30 -1.04
CA ASN A 57 -8.53 18.02 -1.05
C ASN A 57 -7.64 17.86 -2.28
N LYS A 58 -8.03 18.43 -3.44
CA LYS A 58 -7.20 18.43 -4.64
C LYS A 58 -5.98 19.34 -4.48
N SER A 59 -6.14 20.56 -3.94
CA SER A 59 -5.02 21.47 -3.72
C SER A 59 -4.04 20.91 -2.70
N PHE A 60 -4.52 20.34 -1.59
CA PHE A 60 -3.66 19.68 -0.60
C PHE A 60 -2.81 18.56 -1.22
N MET A 61 -3.43 17.66 -1.97
CA MET A 61 -2.70 16.57 -2.66
C MET A 61 -1.70 17.10 -3.69
N GLN A 62 -1.98 18.25 -4.32
CA GLN A 62 -1.07 18.88 -5.27
C GLN A 62 0.13 19.49 -4.55
N SER A 63 -0.08 20.20 -3.44
CA SER A 63 1.00 20.75 -2.60
C SER A 63 1.91 19.64 -2.08
N LEU A 64 1.33 18.54 -1.59
CA LEU A 64 2.07 17.36 -1.15
C LEU A 64 2.89 16.73 -2.28
N ALA A 65 2.30 16.62 -3.48
CA ALA A 65 3.00 16.11 -4.65
C ALA A 65 4.15 17.03 -5.12
N SER A 66 4.05 18.35 -4.93
CA SER A 66 5.13 19.27 -5.27
C SER A 66 6.24 19.35 -4.22
N GLY A 67 6.13 18.60 -3.11
CA GLY A 67 7.10 18.68 -2.00
C GLY A 67 7.05 20.01 -1.23
N ALA A 68 5.95 20.76 -1.35
CA ALA A 68 5.76 21.99 -0.58
C ALA A 68 5.52 21.63 0.90
N ALA A 69 6.10 22.41 1.81
CA ALA A 69 5.83 22.25 3.23
C ALA A 69 4.32 22.44 3.47
N VAL A 70 3.67 21.41 4.00
CA VAL A 70 2.27 21.47 4.42
C VAL A 70 2.24 22.25 5.73
N GLY A 71 1.64 23.44 5.72
CA GLY A 71 1.58 24.29 6.90
C GLY A 71 0.59 23.76 7.94
N ASP A 72 0.73 24.20 9.20
CA ASP A 72 -0.23 23.87 10.26
C ASP A 72 -1.69 24.25 9.90
N GLU A 73 -1.88 25.31 9.11
CA GLU A 73 -3.18 25.74 8.58
C GLU A 73 -3.82 24.67 7.66
N ASP A 74 -3.01 23.99 6.84
CA ASP A 74 -3.48 22.90 5.98
C ASP A 74 -3.91 21.68 6.80
N PHE A 75 -3.20 21.38 7.90
CA PHE A 75 -3.58 20.34 8.85
C PHE A 75 -4.84 20.71 9.66
N LYS A 76 -5.01 21.96 10.07
CA LYS A 76 -6.26 22.46 10.67
C LYS A 76 -7.44 22.33 9.71
N SER A 77 -7.22 22.47 8.39
CA SER A 77 -8.27 22.25 7.38
C SER A 77 -8.71 20.77 7.21
N LEU A 78 -7.94 19.83 7.78
CA LEU A 78 -8.32 18.42 7.92
C LEU A 78 -9.10 18.15 9.21
N GLN A 79 -9.18 19.11 10.15
CA GLN A 79 -10.02 18.98 11.34
C GLN A 79 -11.50 18.94 10.96
N HIS A 80 -12.28 18.34 11.88
CA HIS A 80 -13.69 17.97 11.77
C HIS A 80 -14.52 18.90 10.85
N ARG A 81 -14.90 18.39 9.69
CA ARG A 81 -15.73 19.11 8.70
C ARG A 81 -17.20 18.85 8.99
N LYS A 82 -18.05 19.87 8.84
CA LYS A 82 -19.50 19.70 8.94
C LYS A 82 -19.96 18.67 7.91
N SER A 83 -20.69 17.66 8.37
CA SER A 83 -21.30 16.66 7.48
C SER A 83 -22.29 17.33 6.53
N LEU A 84 -22.45 16.73 5.35
CA LEU A 84 -23.54 17.12 4.45
C LEU A 84 -24.89 16.92 5.13
N ALA A 85 -25.91 17.65 4.66
CA ALA A 85 -27.28 17.38 5.06
C ALA A 85 -27.63 15.89 4.84
N PRO A 86 -28.37 15.26 5.78
CA PRO A 86 -28.80 13.88 5.64
C PRO A 86 -29.44 13.64 4.27
N PRO A 87 -29.17 12.49 3.61
CA PRO A 87 -29.88 12.15 2.39
C PRO A 87 -31.38 12.06 2.66
N GLY A 88 -32.19 12.35 1.65
CA GLY A 88 -33.64 12.13 1.73
C GLY A 88 -33.97 10.65 1.95
N ARG A 89 -35.23 10.36 2.33
CA ARG A 89 -35.70 8.98 2.50
C ARG A 89 -35.62 8.26 1.15
N MET A 90 -34.83 7.19 1.10
CA MET A 90 -34.72 6.35 -0.09
C MET A 90 -35.99 5.50 -0.26
N PRO A 91 -36.38 5.17 -1.50
CA PRO A 91 -37.54 4.32 -1.76
C PRO A 91 -37.29 2.84 -1.42
N THR A 92 -36.03 2.44 -1.20
CA THR A 92 -35.64 1.06 -0.96
C THR A 92 -36.36 0.47 0.24
N THR A 93 -37.10 -0.62 0.00
CA THR A 93 -37.80 -1.35 1.06
C THR A 93 -36.88 -2.37 1.72
N TRP A 94 -37.31 -2.89 2.88
CA TRP A 94 -36.61 -3.96 3.56
C TRP A 94 -36.57 -5.24 2.71
N GLU A 95 -37.68 -5.53 2.03
CA GLU A 95 -37.86 -6.70 1.17
C GLU A 95 -36.90 -6.66 -0.03
N GLU A 96 -36.72 -5.48 -0.64
CA GLU A 96 -35.75 -5.27 -1.71
C GLU A 96 -34.31 -5.44 -1.23
N TYR A 97 -33.99 -4.99 -0.01
CA TYR A 97 -32.66 -5.12 0.56
C TYR A 97 -32.32 -6.57 0.90
N VAL A 98 -33.20 -7.28 1.60
CA VAL A 98 -32.97 -8.67 2.03
C VAL A 98 -33.02 -9.65 0.85
N GLY A 99 -33.78 -9.33 -0.19
CA GLY A 99 -33.88 -10.12 -1.42
C GLY A 99 -32.74 -9.90 -2.43
N ALA A 100 -31.83 -8.95 -2.16
CA ALA A 100 -30.77 -8.62 -3.09
C ALA A 100 -29.69 -9.72 -3.19
N ALA A 101 -29.21 -9.98 -4.40
CA ALA A 101 -28.11 -10.91 -4.61
C ALA A 101 -26.81 -10.41 -3.95
N PRO A 102 -25.92 -11.31 -3.48
CA PRO A 102 -24.63 -10.93 -2.92
C PRO A 102 -23.84 -10.02 -3.87
N GLY A 103 -23.46 -8.83 -3.39
CA GLY A 103 -22.72 -7.82 -4.16
C GLY A 103 -23.58 -6.88 -5.01
N ALA A 104 -24.91 -7.05 -5.02
CA ALA A 104 -25.87 -6.21 -5.74
C ALA A 104 -26.89 -5.56 -4.79
N ALA A 105 -26.42 -5.09 -3.63
CA ALA A 105 -27.29 -4.41 -2.66
C ALA A 105 -27.94 -3.16 -3.29
N PRO A 106 -29.22 -2.89 -2.99
CA PRO A 106 -29.87 -1.69 -3.47
C PRO A 106 -29.17 -0.42 -2.93
N PRO A 107 -29.29 0.72 -3.61
CA PRO A 107 -28.62 1.95 -3.21
C PRO A 107 -29.15 2.44 -1.86
N LEU A 108 -28.31 2.39 -0.83
CA LEU A 108 -28.61 2.90 0.50
C LEU A 108 -28.02 4.30 0.69
N GLY A 109 -28.84 5.25 1.14
CA GLY A 109 -28.42 6.63 1.40
C GLY A 109 -28.08 7.41 0.14
N ARG A 110 -27.01 8.22 0.17
CA ARG A 110 -26.62 9.05 -0.97
C ARG A 110 -25.98 8.18 -2.06
N ALA A 111 -26.35 8.41 -3.31
CA ALA A 111 -25.75 7.72 -4.46
C ALA A 111 -24.21 7.84 -4.42
N GLN A 112 -23.52 6.69 -4.52
CA GLN A 112 -22.06 6.66 -4.42
C GLN A 112 -21.41 7.38 -5.59
N ILE A 113 -20.47 8.27 -5.30
CA ILE A 113 -19.68 8.97 -6.31
C ILE A 113 -18.26 8.45 -6.21
N LEU A 114 -17.93 7.47 -7.05
CA LEU A 114 -16.60 6.87 -7.09
C LEU A 114 -15.72 7.57 -8.13
N LYS A 115 -14.58 8.11 -7.70
CA LYS A 115 -13.50 8.48 -8.61
C LYS A 115 -12.42 7.40 -8.58
N GLN A 116 -12.20 6.76 -9.73
CA GLN A 116 -11.04 5.89 -9.96
C GLN A 116 -9.98 6.67 -10.73
N ASN A 117 -8.73 6.57 -10.28
CA ASN A 117 -7.56 7.04 -11.01
C ASN A 117 -6.54 5.91 -11.09
N GLU A 118 -5.95 5.74 -12.25
CA GLU A 118 -4.92 4.74 -12.50
C GLU A 118 -3.64 5.45 -12.95
N LYS A 119 -2.53 5.10 -12.31
CA LYS A 119 -1.22 5.63 -12.67
C LYS A 119 -0.24 4.47 -12.80
N GLN A 120 0.42 4.38 -13.95
CA GLN A 120 1.53 3.47 -14.13
C GLN A 120 2.77 4.02 -13.42
N PHE A 121 3.56 3.13 -12.84
CA PHE A 121 4.80 3.51 -12.20
C PHE A 121 5.85 2.41 -12.36
N THR A 122 7.10 2.83 -12.30
CA THR A 122 8.25 1.92 -12.22
C THR A 122 8.72 1.88 -10.78
N ALA A 123 8.73 0.71 -10.16
CA ALA A 123 9.33 0.53 -8.84
C ALA A 123 10.81 0.18 -8.99
N LEU A 124 11.54 0.28 -7.88
CA LEU A 124 12.93 -0.15 -7.80
C LEU A 124 13.02 -1.28 -6.79
N ILE A 125 13.66 -2.38 -7.19
CA ILE A 125 13.91 -3.54 -6.32
C ILE A 125 15.42 -3.79 -6.24
N GLY A 126 15.90 -4.05 -5.04
CA GLY A 126 17.27 -4.46 -4.77
C GLY A 126 17.29 -5.93 -4.38
N MET A 127 18.05 -6.73 -5.13
CA MET A 127 18.17 -8.16 -4.96
C MET A 127 19.57 -8.54 -4.48
N SER A 128 19.67 -9.49 -3.56
CA SER A 128 20.95 -9.99 -3.06
C SER A 128 20.95 -11.52 -2.99
N GLU A 129 21.96 -12.15 -3.59
CA GLU A 129 22.19 -13.60 -3.48
C GLU A 129 22.88 -13.96 -2.15
N ASP A 130 23.54 -13.00 -1.50
CA ASP A 130 24.23 -13.16 -0.22
C ASP A 130 23.27 -13.15 0.99
N PHE A 131 21.98 -12.86 0.76
CA PHE A 131 21.01 -12.81 1.84
C PHE A 131 20.72 -14.20 2.40
N PRO A 132 20.76 -14.41 3.72
CA PRO A 132 20.77 -15.74 4.34
C PRO A 132 19.40 -16.46 4.34
N MET A 133 18.39 -15.91 3.68
CA MET A 133 17.05 -16.49 3.59
C MET A 133 16.57 -16.45 2.13
N GLY A 134 16.05 -17.58 1.65
CA GLY A 134 15.45 -17.68 0.33
C GLY A 134 14.11 -16.94 0.23
N VAL A 135 13.71 -16.60 -0.99
CA VAL A 135 12.39 -15.99 -1.25
C VAL A 135 11.26 -16.95 -0.90
N GLU A 136 11.51 -18.26 -0.97
CA GLU A 136 10.59 -19.34 -0.65
C GLU A 136 10.09 -19.23 0.80
N VAL A 137 11.01 -19.00 1.74
CA VAL A 137 10.67 -18.81 3.17
C VAL A 137 9.80 -17.57 3.37
N LEU A 138 10.06 -16.49 2.61
CA LEU A 138 9.21 -15.30 2.64
C LEU A 138 7.80 -15.60 2.11
N LEU A 139 7.67 -16.40 1.04
CA LEU A 139 6.38 -16.82 0.51
C LEU A 139 5.60 -17.65 1.52
N ASP A 140 6.25 -18.57 2.24
CA ASP A 140 5.64 -19.38 3.30
C ASP A 140 5.14 -18.51 4.47
N ILE A 141 5.93 -17.51 4.88
CA ILE A 141 5.51 -16.54 5.90
C ILE A 141 4.27 -15.79 5.39
N LEU A 142 4.34 -15.24 4.18
CA LEU A 142 3.26 -14.48 3.56
C LEU A 142 1.98 -15.30 3.40
N GLU A 143 2.07 -16.62 3.20
CA GLU A 143 0.94 -17.54 3.18
C GLU A 143 0.23 -17.62 4.53
N ILE A 144 0.99 -17.78 5.62
CA ILE A 144 0.44 -17.88 6.97
C ILE A 144 -0.25 -16.56 7.38
N VAL A 145 0.34 -15.43 7.02
CA VAL A 145 -0.24 -14.09 7.28
C VAL A 145 -1.20 -13.61 6.17
N ALA A 146 -1.48 -14.44 5.15
CA ALA A 146 -2.32 -14.06 4.00
C ALA A 146 -3.78 -13.68 4.28
N PRO A 147 -4.44 -13.98 5.44
CA PRO A 147 -5.80 -13.50 5.69
C PRO A 147 -5.93 -11.97 5.56
N PHE A 148 -4.81 -11.23 5.63
CA PHE A 148 -4.76 -9.82 5.27
C PHE A 148 -4.75 -9.63 3.74
N LYS A 149 -5.86 -9.12 3.17
CA LYS A 149 -6.05 -8.81 1.73
C LYS A 149 -4.90 -8.04 1.06
N HIS A 150 -4.10 -7.30 1.83
CA HIS A 150 -2.96 -6.54 1.34
C HIS A 150 -1.70 -7.40 1.09
N LEU A 151 -1.52 -8.49 1.83
CA LEU A 151 -0.34 -9.35 1.74
C LEU A 151 -0.43 -10.34 0.58
N GLU A 152 -1.64 -10.72 0.17
CA GLU A 152 -1.87 -11.53 -1.03
C GLU A 152 -1.28 -10.89 -2.32
N LYS A 153 -1.33 -9.55 -2.44
CA LYS A 153 -0.72 -8.86 -3.59
C LYS A 153 0.81 -8.89 -3.54
N LEU A 154 1.38 -8.81 -2.35
CA LEU A 154 2.82 -8.90 -2.15
C LEU A 154 3.31 -10.33 -2.42
N ARG A 155 2.57 -11.35 -1.95
CA ARG A 155 2.83 -12.75 -2.26
C ARG A 155 2.87 -12.98 -3.77
N ARG A 156 1.82 -12.58 -4.50
CA ARG A 156 1.78 -12.68 -5.98
C ARG A 156 2.89 -11.91 -6.69
N PHE A 157 3.39 -10.85 -6.07
CA PHE A 157 4.53 -10.10 -6.59
C PHE A 157 5.83 -10.89 -6.42
N CYS A 158 6.05 -11.51 -5.26
CA CYS A 158 7.19 -12.37 -5.01
C CYS A 158 7.14 -13.70 -5.78
N GLU A 159 5.94 -14.20 -6.11
CA GLU A 159 5.73 -15.34 -7.00
C GLU A 159 5.98 -15.02 -8.48
N ALA A 160 5.98 -13.74 -8.87
CA ALA A 160 6.48 -13.36 -10.19
C ALA A 160 7.97 -13.73 -10.27
N ARG A 161 8.49 -13.99 -11.47
CA ARG A 161 9.91 -14.34 -11.67
C ARG A 161 10.82 -13.17 -11.26
N LEU A 162 11.11 -13.06 -9.96
CA LEU A 162 12.07 -12.10 -9.43
C LEU A 162 13.45 -12.40 -10.04
N PRO A 163 14.33 -11.39 -10.14
CA PRO A 163 15.74 -11.63 -10.42
C PRO A 163 16.37 -12.55 -9.35
N PRO A 164 17.56 -13.12 -9.61
CA PRO A 164 18.25 -13.98 -8.64
C PRO A 164 18.42 -13.33 -7.26
N GLY A 165 18.27 -14.12 -6.20
CA GLY A 165 18.47 -13.71 -4.80
C GLY A 165 17.18 -13.28 -4.07
N PHE A 166 17.35 -12.60 -2.94
CA PHE A 166 16.28 -12.13 -2.06
C PHE A 166 16.01 -10.62 -2.24
N PRO A 167 14.74 -10.16 -2.17
CA PRO A 167 14.39 -8.74 -2.28
C PRO A 167 14.74 -7.92 -1.02
N VAL A 168 16.03 -7.61 -0.86
CA VAL A 168 16.58 -6.84 0.27
C VAL A 168 16.06 -5.40 0.32
N ARG A 169 15.64 -4.82 -0.82
CA ARG A 169 15.02 -3.49 -0.87
C ARG A 169 13.87 -3.43 -1.85
N VAL A 170 12.76 -2.82 -1.45
CA VAL A 170 11.63 -2.49 -2.34
C VAL A 170 11.29 -1.02 -2.18
N GLU A 171 11.27 -0.29 -3.30
CA GLU A 171 10.95 1.13 -3.33
C GLU A 171 9.84 1.41 -4.34
N ILE A 172 8.69 1.85 -3.83
CA ILE A 172 7.46 2.08 -4.58
C ILE A 172 7.13 3.58 -4.55
N PRO A 173 7.11 4.27 -5.70
CA PRO A 173 6.66 5.66 -5.76
C PRO A 173 5.15 5.74 -5.50
N LEU A 174 4.75 6.55 -4.51
CA LEU A 174 3.34 6.73 -4.15
C LEU A 174 2.78 8.02 -4.75
N LEU A 175 3.51 9.13 -4.61
CA LEU A 175 3.22 10.44 -5.17
C LEU A 175 4.50 11.00 -5.80
N PRO A 176 4.42 12.05 -6.65
CA PRO A 176 5.61 12.81 -6.98
C PRO A 176 6.29 13.24 -5.66
N THR A 177 7.61 13.07 -5.58
CA THR A 177 8.47 13.28 -4.38
C THR A 177 8.33 12.32 -3.20
N ILE A 178 7.33 11.42 -3.16
CA ILE A 178 7.15 10.48 -2.03
C ILE A 178 7.20 9.04 -2.52
N SER A 179 8.15 8.28 -1.97
CA SER A 179 8.29 6.84 -2.18
C SER A 179 8.18 6.09 -0.85
N ALA A 180 7.47 4.97 -0.85
CA ALA A 180 7.56 3.99 0.22
C ALA A 180 8.80 3.14 -0.01
N LYS A 181 9.65 3.02 1.01
CA LYS A 181 10.87 2.22 0.96
C LYS A 181 10.87 1.21 2.11
N VAL A 182 11.04 -0.06 1.77
CA VAL A 182 11.21 -1.17 2.71
C VAL A 182 12.59 -1.77 2.47
N THR A 183 13.36 -2.01 3.53
CA THR A 183 14.68 -2.65 3.44
C THR A 183 14.89 -3.69 4.53
N PHE A 184 15.58 -4.77 4.16
CA PHE A 184 16.05 -5.82 5.06
C PHE A 184 17.54 -5.61 5.33
N GLN A 185 17.87 -4.91 6.42
CA GLN A 185 19.27 -4.55 6.68
C GLN A 185 20.05 -5.66 7.39
N LYS A 186 19.36 -6.49 8.19
CA LYS A 186 19.97 -7.54 8.99
C LYS A 186 18.97 -8.65 9.25
N LEU A 187 19.39 -9.89 9.03
CA LEU A 187 18.66 -11.08 9.47
C LEU A 187 19.48 -11.82 10.52
N GLN A 188 18.82 -12.26 11.59
CA GLN A 188 19.43 -13.10 12.62
C GLN A 188 18.49 -14.26 12.93
N PHE A 189 19.02 -15.47 12.88
CA PHE A 189 18.33 -16.66 13.36
C PHE A 189 18.52 -16.75 14.87
N VAL A 190 17.42 -16.57 15.62
CA VAL A 190 17.41 -16.62 17.08
C VAL A 190 16.55 -17.81 17.50
N SER A 191 17.18 -18.82 18.11
CA SER A 191 16.50 -20.04 18.58
C SER A 191 15.97 -19.94 20.01
N ASN A 192 16.39 -18.93 20.77
CA ASN A 192 16.09 -18.77 22.20
C ASN A 192 15.32 -17.47 22.49
N LEU A 193 14.32 -17.13 21.66
CA LEU A 193 13.43 -16.02 21.95
C LEU A 193 12.67 -16.27 23.25
N SER A 194 12.68 -15.30 24.15
CA SER A 194 11.94 -15.40 25.42
C SER A 194 10.44 -15.31 25.16
N ASP A 195 9.66 -16.19 25.79
CA ASP A 195 8.18 -16.12 25.77
C ASP A 195 7.64 -14.76 26.25
N LYS A 196 8.43 -14.03 27.04
CA LYS A 196 8.13 -12.66 27.49
C LYS A 196 8.10 -11.64 26.34
N LEU A 197 8.53 -11.99 25.12
CA LEU A 197 8.39 -11.13 23.95
C LEU A 197 7.00 -11.24 23.30
N PHE A 198 6.26 -12.30 23.62
CA PHE A 198 5.02 -12.66 22.95
C PHE A 198 3.80 -12.66 23.90
N TYR A 199 3.86 -11.92 25.00
CA TYR A 199 2.70 -11.75 25.87
C TYR A 199 1.93 -10.48 25.51
N VAL A 200 0.61 -10.57 25.59
CA VAL A 200 -0.27 -9.40 25.53
C VAL A 200 -0.18 -8.68 26.89
N PRO A 201 0.19 -7.39 26.94
CA PRO A 201 0.27 -6.65 28.20
C PRO A 201 -1.04 -6.74 28.99
N THR A 202 -0.98 -6.89 30.31
CA THR A 202 -2.18 -7.01 31.16
C THR A 202 -3.05 -5.75 31.14
N SER A 203 -2.46 -4.61 30.77
CA SER A 203 -3.15 -3.34 30.54
C SER A 203 -3.84 -3.26 29.17
N TYR A 204 -3.58 -4.20 28.25
CA TYR A 204 -4.27 -4.26 26.98
C TYR A 204 -5.75 -4.56 27.21
N ARG A 205 -6.59 -3.66 26.72
CA ARG A 205 -8.03 -3.88 26.60
C ARG A 205 -8.31 -3.97 25.11
N GLU A 206 -8.78 -5.13 24.68
CA GLU A 206 -9.36 -5.25 23.36
C GLU A 206 -10.58 -4.33 23.32
N ASP A 207 -10.52 -3.33 22.45
CA ASP A 207 -11.65 -2.45 22.20
C ASP A 207 -12.36 -2.99 20.95
N PRO A 208 -13.49 -3.69 21.12
CA PRO A 208 -14.23 -4.28 20.01
C PRO A 208 -14.80 -3.22 19.05
N THR A 209 -14.72 -1.93 19.41
CA THR A 209 -15.18 -0.81 18.59
C THR A 209 -14.03 -0.02 17.95
N ARG A 210 -12.77 -0.39 18.19
CA ARG A 210 -11.60 0.34 17.69
C ARG A 210 -11.32 0.11 16.20
N PHE A 211 -11.72 -1.05 15.69
CA PHE A 211 -11.65 -1.39 14.28
C PHE A 211 -12.96 -2.04 13.81
N PRO A 212 -14.09 -1.30 13.81
CA PRO A 212 -15.40 -1.85 13.50
C PRO A 212 -15.55 -2.26 12.03
N ASP A 213 -14.58 -1.89 11.18
CA ASP A 213 -14.59 -2.07 9.73
C ASP A 213 -13.45 -2.99 9.20
N LEU A 214 -12.77 -3.74 10.09
CA LEU A 214 -11.78 -4.77 9.72
C LEU A 214 -12.38 -6.18 9.72
#